data_AF-A0A0M2SQB8-F1
#
_entry.id   AF-A0A0M2SQB8-F1
#
_cell.length_a   1.000
_cell.length_b   1.000
_cell.length_c   1.000
_cell.angle_alpha   90.00
_cell.angle_beta   90.00
_cell.angle_gamma   90.00
#
_symmetry.space_group_name_H-M   'P 1'
#
loop_
_entity.id
_entity.type
_entity.pdbx_description
1 polymer ?
#
loop_
_entity_poly.entity_id
_entity_poly.type
_entity_poly.pdbx_seq_one_letter_code
_entity_poly.pdbx_strand_id
1 'polypeptide(L)'
;MSEIINNRESGIESKSERQAMLKQIIKDLHNGKSVDDVKAQFENAVGQISVAEISQLEQALMEEEGIPVSEVQRLCSVHTAVFKGSIEEIHQSGKPEEQPGHPIHTFKLENREIDKLLNFKMQLHLERFEKEDSEKNRIKLIEDLNLLADVDKHYTRKENLLFPYLEKYGIYGPTQVMWGVDDGIRAAIKGAKEKLVHYNGDKKAVHAAVYFVIRETSEMIYKEENILFPMALQTLTEDEWIKIAHDGEDIGYCLAAPTGVWKPERAEMKAAAMSDGFIKMETGLLSLKQLELMLNHLPVDITFIDEDDVVRYFSHGKGRIFHRTKAVIGRTVQNCHPPKSVHVVEDLLRDFKAGVKDVEDFYIKFRDKYVYIRYFAVRDEAGKYGGTLEFTQNIDPIQAIQGEKRILS
;
A
#
# COMPACT_ATOMS: atom_id res chain seq x y z
N MET A 1 -8.86 32.19 -39.26
CA MET A 1 -8.84 30.77 -38.88
C MET A 1 -7.66 30.60 -37.94
N SER A 2 -7.93 30.49 -36.63
CA SER A 2 -6.89 30.25 -35.64
C SER A 2 -6.80 28.74 -35.46
N GLU A 3 -5.71 28.15 -35.94
CA GLU A 3 -5.39 26.75 -35.71
C GLU A 3 -5.14 26.54 -34.21
N ILE A 4 -5.96 25.69 -33.60
CA ILE A 4 -5.83 25.26 -32.21
C ILE A 4 -4.78 24.16 -32.21
N ILE A 5 -3.61 24.44 -31.61
CA ILE A 5 -2.55 23.44 -31.39
C ILE A 5 -3.05 22.45 -30.34
N ASN A 6 -3.22 21.19 -30.75
CA ASN A 6 -3.76 20.10 -29.94
C ASN A 6 -2.65 19.40 -29.12
N ASN A 7 -2.20 20.01 -28.02
CA ASN A 7 -1.17 19.45 -27.14
C ASN A 7 -1.61 18.22 -26.31
N ARG A 8 -2.83 17.69 -26.51
CA ARG A 8 -3.37 16.53 -25.77
C ARG A 8 -3.14 15.19 -26.48
N GLU A 9 -3.01 15.17 -27.80
CA GLU A 9 -2.72 13.94 -28.56
C GLU A 9 -1.24 13.54 -28.45
N SER A 10 -0.33 14.53 -28.46
CA SER A 10 1.12 14.31 -28.46
C SER A 10 1.67 13.61 -27.22
N GLY A 11 1.02 13.76 -26.06
CA GLY A 11 1.44 13.12 -24.80
C GLY A 11 0.94 11.68 -24.61
N ILE A 12 -0.06 11.26 -25.40
CA ILE A 12 -0.59 9.89 -25.40
C ILE A 12 0.19 9.04 -26.43
N GLU A 13 0.49 9.62 -27.59
CA GLU A 13 1.35 9.00 -28.61
C GLU A 13 2.75 8.69 -28.06
N SER A 14 3.37 9.64 -27.34
CA SER A 14 4.74 9.44 -26.81
C SER A 14 4.83 8.34 -25.75
N LYS A 15 3.76 8.08 -24.98
CA LYS A 15 3.71 6.99 -23.98
C LYS A 15 3.54 5.63 -24.65
N SER A 16 2.70 5.54 -25.68
CA SER A 16 2.46 4.31 -26.44
C SER A 16 3.69 3.89 -27.26
N GLU A 17 4.37 4.84 -27.91
CA GLU A 17 5.59 4.56 -28.67
C GLU A 17 6.75 4.11 -27.77
N ARG A 18 6.86 4.71 -26.58
CA ARG A 18 7.87 4.32 -25.58
C ARG A 18 7.64 2.90 -25.05
N GLN A 19 6.40 2.54 -24.73
CA GLN A 19 6.06 1.17 -24.31
C GLN A 19 6.36 0.15 -25.41
N ALA A 20 6.08 0.48 -26.68
CA ALA A 20 6.40 -0.39 -27.81
C ALA A 20 7.92 -0.61 -27.97
N MET A 21 8.73 0.44 -27.82
CA MET A 21 10.21 0.33 -27.86
C MET A 21 10.76 -0.56 -26.75
N LEU A 22 10.29 -0.39 -25.51
CA LEU A 22 10.73 -1.20 -24.38
C LEU A 22 10.33 -2.67 -24.54
N LYS A 23 9.10 -2.91 -25.04
CA LYS A 23 8.61 -4.25 -25.36
C LYS A 23 9.51 -4.93 -26.41
N GLN A 24 9.95 -4.18 -27.41
CA GLN A 24 10.87 -4.69 -28.44
C GLN A 24 12.26 -4.99 -27.89
N ILE A 25 12.81 -4.13 -27.01
CA ILE A 25 14.12 -4.37 -26.38
C ILE A 25 14.11 -5.64 -25.54
N ILE A 26 13.02 -5.90 -24.82
CA ILE A 26 12.87 -7.11 -24.01
C ILE A 26 12.74 -8.36 -24.88
N LYS A 27 12.01 -8.29 -26.00
CA LYS A 27 11.96 -9.37 -27.01
C LYS A 27 13.33 -9.65 -27.61
N ASP A 28 14.10 -8.61 -27.88
CA ASP A 28 15.45 -8.70 -28.44
C ASP A 28 16.45 -9.39 -27.50
N LEU A 29 16.36 -9.10 -26.19
CA LEU A 29 17.10 -9.80 -25.14
C LEU A 29 16.67 -11.27 -25.01
N HIS A 30 15.36 -11.54 -25.07
CA HIS A 30 14.84 -12.91 -25.07
C HIS A 30 15.36 -13.73 -26.27
N ASN A 31 15.45 -13.11 -27.44
CA ASN A 31 15.97 -13.73 -28.66
C ASN A 31 17.52 -13.84 -28.70
N GLY A 32 18.21 -13.52 -27.61
CA GLY A 32 19.64 -13.79 -27.44
C GLY A 32 20.60 -12.67 -27.83
N LYS A 33 20.12 -11.43 -28.03
CA LYS A 33 21.02 -10.26 -28.12
C LYS A 33 21.70 -10.00 -26.78
N SER A 34 22.92 -9.49 -26.82
CA SER A 34 23.66 -9.17 -25.59
C SER A 34 23.16 -7.87 -24.97
N VAL A 35 23.40 -7.72 -23.67
CA VAL A 35 23.04 -6.51 -22.90
C VAL A 35 23.69 -5.26 -23.50
N ASP A 36 24.92 -5.38 -23.98
CA ASP A 36 25.69 -4.28 -24.56
C ASP A 36 25.07 -3.79 -25.89
N ASP A 37 24.48 -4.68 -26.68
CA ASP A 37 23.88 -4.36 -27.98
C ASP A 37 22.58 -3.55 -27.85
N VAL A 38 21.83 -3.77 -26.77
CA VAL A 38 20.54 -3.11 -26.54
C VAL A 38 20.66 -1.90 -25.61
N LYS A 39 21.81 -1.72 -24.95
CA LYS A 39 22.03 -0.66 -23.95
C LYS A 39 21.77 0.74 -24.50
N ALA A 40 22.30 1.06 -25.68
CA ALA A 40 22.09 2.37 -26.31
C ALA A 40 20.65 2.60 -26.79
N GLN A 41 19.93 1.52 -27.18
CA GLN A 41 18.51 1.61 -27.54
C GLN A 41 17.65 1.77 -26.29
N PHE A 42 18.03 1.12 -25.19
CA PHE A 42 17.39 1.24 -23.89
C PHE A 42 17.59 2.65 -23.31
N GLU A 43 18.81 3.18 -23.26
CA GLU A 43 19.08 4.55 -22.78
C GLU A 43 18.29 5.63 -23.54
N ASN A 44 18.15 5.48 -24.87
CA ASN A 44 17.33 6.38 -25.69
C ASN A 44 15.82 6.23 -25.47
N ALA A 45 15.35 5.01 -25.16
CA ALA A 45 13.93 4.74 -24.91
C ALA A 45 13.50 5.06 -23.47
N VAL A 46 14.43 5.04 -22.51
CA VAL A 46 14.10 4.95 -21.08
C VAL A 46 13.92 6.29 -20.39
N GLY A 47 14.71 7.33 -20.69
CA GLY A 47 14.58 8.61 -19.98
C GLY A 47 14.43 8.45 -18.46
N GLN A 48 13.57 9.25 -17.80
CA GLN A 48 13.08 8.96 -16.44
C GLN A 48 11.90 7.98 -16.52
N ILE A 49 12.17 6.68 -16.48
CA ILE A 49 11.13 5.66 -16.27
C ILE A 49 10.96 5.43 -14.77
N SER A 50 9.70 5.40 -14.35
CA SER A 50 9.36 5.01 -12.98
C SER A 50 9.34 3.49 -12.84
N VAL A 51 9.66 2.98 -11.66
CA VAL A 51 9.62 1.55 -11.35
C VAL A 51 8.23 0.95 -11.64
N ALA A 52 7.15 1.72 -11.44
CA ALA A 52 5.79 1.33 -11.76
C ALA A 52 5.56 1.03 -13.26
N GLU A 53 6.22 1.78 -14.15
CA GLU A 53 6.11 1.57 -15.60
C GLU A 53 6.86 0.30 -16.05
N ILE A 54 7.92 -0.08 -15.34
CA ILE A 54 8.66 -1.33 -15.58
C ILE A 54 7.81 -2.54 -15.15
N SER A 55 7.22 -2.49 -13.96
CA SER A 55 6.38 -3.59 -13.48
C SER A 55 5.12 -3.79 -14.33
N GLN A 56 4.52 -2.72 -14.85
CA GLN A 56 3.41 -2.82 -15.80
C GLN A 56 3.84 -3.46 -17.12
N LEU A 57 5.05 -3.16 -17.59
CA LEU A 57 5.60 -3.75 -18.80
C LEU A 57 5.89 -5.25 -18.63
N GLU A 58 6.45 -5.64 -17.48
CA GLU A 58 6.70 -7.05 -17.13
C GLU A 58 5.38 -7.83 -17.03
N GLN A 59 4.36 -7.25 -16.40
CA GLN A 59 3.03 -7.85 -16.34
C GLN A 59 2.42 -8.02 -17.74
N ALA A 60 2.49 -6.98 -18.58
CA ALA A 60 1.99 -7.04 -19.95
C ALA A 60 2.73 -8.09 -20.80
N LEU A 61 4.03 -8.29 -20.58
CA LEU A 61 4.81 -9.32 -21.25
C LEU A 61 4.42 -10.75 -20.82
N MET A 62 4.05 -10.93 -19.56
CA MET A 62 3.54 -12.20 -19.05
C MET A 62 2.13 -12.50 -19.59
N GLU A 63 1.24 -11.52 -19.58
CA GLU A 63 -0.17 -11.68 -19.93
C GLU A 63 -0.43 -11.71 -21.44
N GLU A 64 0.20 -10.82 -22.21
CA GLU A 64 -0.09 -10.66 -23.64
C GLU A 64 0.80 -11.54 -24.52
N GLU A 65 2.04 -11.77 -24.12
CA GLU A 65 3.06 -12.46 -24.93
C GLU A 65 3.39 -13.87 -24.38
N GLY A 66 2.81 -14.24 -23.23
CA GLY A 66 2.95 -15.58 -22.64
C GLY A 66 4.37 -15.91 -22.16
N ILE A 67 5.19 -14.89 -21.87
CA ILE A 67 6.57 -15.10 -21.43
C ILE A 67 6.58 -15.69 -20.01
N PRO A 68 7.25 -16.83 -19.77
CA PRO A 68 7.29 -17.46 -18.45
C PRO A 68 7.99 -16.58 -17.40
N VAL A 69 7.52 -16.65 -16.15
CA VAL A 69 8.09 -15.93 -15.00
C VAL A 69 9.60 -16.15 -14.88
N SER A 70 10.10 -17.35 -15.11
CA SER A 70 11.54 -17.68 -15.06
C SER A 70 12.38 -16.92 -16.09
N GLU A 71 11.77 -16.53 -17.20
CA GLU A 71 12.45 -15.79 -18.26
C GLU A 71 12.40 -14.28 -17.99
N VAL A 72 11.30 -13.78 -17.42
CA VAL A 72 11.21 -12.43 -16.85
C VAL A 72 12.25 -12.24 -15.73
N GLN A 73 12.43 -13.26 -14.87
CA GLN A 73 13.47 -13.29 -13.84
C GLN A 73 14.89 -13.14 -14.41
N ARG A 74 15.18 -13.78 -15.54
CA ARG A 74 16.48 -13.67 -16.22
C ARG A 74 16.73 -12.25 -16.74
N LEU A 75 15.67 -11.56 -17.17
CA LEU A 75 15.70 -10.19 -17.68
C LEU A 75 15.86 -9.14 -16.55
N CYS A 76 15.36 -9.39 -15.34
CA CYS A 76 15.57 -8.51 -14.17
C CYS A 76 17.06 -8.33 -13.81
N SER A 77 17.89 -9.37 -14.01
CA SER A 77 19.34 -9.33 -13.80
C SER A 77 20.04 -8.34 -14.73
N VAL A 78 19.52 -8.20 -15.95
CA VAL A 78 20.04 -7.30 -17.00
C VAL A 78 19.69 -5.85 -16.66
N HIS A 79 18.46 -5.58 -16.22
CA HIS A 79 18.01 -4.25 -15.82
C HIS A 79 18.89 -3.67 -14.70
N THR A 80 19.20 -4.47 -13.69
CA THR A 80 20.05 -4.05 -12.54
C THR A 80 21.43 -3.54 -12.98
N ALA A 81 22.04 -4.15 -13.99
CA ALA A 81 23.34 -3.75 -14.53
C ALA A 81 23.28 -2.43 -15.32
N VAL A 82 22.15 -2.14 -15.96
CA VAL A 82 21.94 -0.94 -16.78
C VAL A 82 21.50 0.26 -15.93
N PHE A 83 20.67 0.05 -14.89
CA PHE A 83 20.17 1.12 -14.02
C PHE A 83 21.17 1.61 -12.96
N LYS A 84 22.27 0.87 -12.72
CA LYS A 84 23.31 1.22 -11.74
C LYS A 84 23.98 2.57 -11.99
N GLY A 85 23.84 3.15 -13.20
CA GLY A 85 24.46 4.43 -13.59
C GLY A 85 23.54 5.64 -13.68
N SER A 86 22.21 5.49 -13.56
CA SER A 86 21.26 6.54 -14.01
C SER A 86 20.24 7.00 -12.96
N ILE A 87 20.36 6.57 -11.70
CA ILE A 87 19.46 6.99 -10.63
C ILE A 87 20.14 8.11 -9.84
N GLU A 88 19.83 9.36 -10.19
CA GLU A 88 20.20 10.53 -9.38
C GLU A 88 19.38 10.53 -8.07
N GLU A 89 20.06 10.33 -6.95
CA GLU A 89 19.49 10.42 -5.60
C GLU A 89 19.07 11.87 -5.29
N ILE A 90 17.77 12.15 -5.36
CA ILE A 90 17.20 13.38 -4.80
C ILE A 90 17.06 13.18 -3.28
N HIS A 91 18.12 13.53 -2.55
CA HIS A 91 18.11 13.65 -1.09
C HIS A 91 17.27 14.86 -0.66
N GLN A 92 16.06 14.61 -0.16
CA GLN A 92 15.32 15.55 0.67
C GLN A 92 15.15 14.91 2.04
N SER A 93 15.88 15.45 3.02
CA SER A 93 15.76 15.09 4.44
C SER A 93 14.35 15.37 4.94
N GLY A 94 13.68 14.34 5.47
CA GLY A 94 12.34 14.46 6.08
C GLY A 94 11.28 13.51 5.53
N LYS A 95 11.66 12.48 4.77
CA LYS A 95 10.70 11.48 4.27
C LYS A 95 10.29 10.50 5.38
N PRO A 96 9.03 10.02 5.42
CA PRO A 96 8.56 9.10 6.47
C PRO A 96 9.42 7.85 6.65
N GLU A 97 10.00 7.32 5.57
CA GLU A 97 10.88 6.15 5.57
C GLU A 97 12.26 6.38 6.21
N GLU A 98 12.61 7.62 6.54
CA GLU A 98 13.82 7.97 7.28
C GLU A 98 13.55 8.11 8.79
N GLN A 99 12.28 8.01 9.21
CA GLN A 99 11.90 8.18 10.61
C GLN A 99 12.07 6.87 11.40
N PRO A 100 12.66 6.93 12.61
CA PRO A 100 12.73 5.78 13.52
C PRO A 100 11.36 5.14 13.77
N GLY A 101 11.30 3.83 13.58
CA GLY A 101 10.09 3.02 13.75
C GLY A 101 9.29 2.78 12.47
N HIS A 102 9.55 3.51 11.37
CA HIS A 102 8.89 3.22 10.09
C HIS A 102 9.37 1.84 9.59
N PRO A 103 8.51 0.97 9.02
CA PRO A 103 8.92 -0.36 8.57
C PRO A 103 10.11 -0.33 7.59
N ILE A 104 10.06 0.53 6.56
CA ILE A 104 11.18 0.72 5.62
C ILE A 104 12.46 1.21 6.29
N HIS A 105 12.37 2.11 7.27
CA HIS A 105 13.55 2.54 8.02
C HIS A 105 14.21 1.34 8.71
N THR A 106 13.40 0.48 9.32
CA THR A 106 13.89 -0.73 9.99
C THR A 106 14.50 -1.71 9.00
N PHE A 107 13.84 -1.99 7.86
CA PHE A 107 14.42 -2.84 6.82
C PHE A 107 15.77 -2.31 6.29
N LYS A 108 15.90 -1.00 6.08
CA LYS A 108 17.17 -0.37 5.68
C LYS A 108 18.26 -0.46 6.75
N LEU A 109 17.89 -0.36 8.03
CA LEU A 109 18.84 -0.58 9.12
C LEU A 109 19.36 -2.01 9.14
N GLU A 110 18.48 -2.99 8.98
CA GLU A 110 18.88 -4.40 8.91
C GLU A 110 19.75 -4.66 7.68
N ASN A 111 19.38 -4.13 6.51
CA ASN A 111 20.18 -4.23 5.29
C ASN A 111 21.59 -3.68 5.48
N ARG A 112 21.74 -2.57 6.20
CA ARG A 112 23.05 -2.03 6.55
C ARG A 112 23.88 -2.96 7.44
N GLU A 113 23.26 -3.63 8.42
CA GLU A 113 23.99 -4.58 9.28
C GLU A 113 24.30 -5.90 8.57
N ILE A 114 23.40 -6.36 7.70
CA ILE A 114 23.64 -7.50 6.81
C ILE A 114 24.80 -7.17 5.86
N ASP A 115 24.77 -6.02 5.18
CA ASP A 115 25.85 -5.57 4.31
C ASP A 115 27.20 -5.53 5.02
N LYS A 116 27.23 -5.01 6.26
CA LYS A 116 28.45 -5.00 7.09
C LYS A 116 28.96 -6.43 7.36
N LEU A 117 28.07 -7.35 7.71
CA LEU A 117 28.41 -8.75 7.95
C LEU A 117 29.00 -9.39 6.69
N LEU A 118 28.38 -9.18 5.54
CA LEU A 118 28.77 -9.77 4.26
C LEU A 118 30.11 -9.20 3.77
N ASN A 119 30.16 -7.89 3.55
CA ASN A 119 31.22 -7.23 2.79
C ASN A 119 32.45 -6.87 3.63
N PHE A 120 32.36 -6.90 4.97
CA PHE A 120 33.53 -6.73 5.84
C PHE A 120 33.93 -8.03 6.52
N LYS A 121 33.02 -8.64 7.30
CA LYS A 121 33.40 -9.77 8.18
C LYS A 121 33.53 -11.08 7.39
N MET A 122 32.50 -11.46 6.65
CA MET A 122 32.49 -12.68 5.86
C MET A 122 33.52 -12.64 4.73
N GLN A 123 33.62 -11.51 4.01
CA GLN A 123 34.63 -11.33 2.98
C GLN A 123 36.06 -11.50 3.53
N LEU A 124 36.38 -10.88 4.67
CA LEU A 124 37.68 -11.04 5.33
C LEU A 124 37.94 -12.49 5.76
N HIS A 125 36.95 -13.17 6.34
CA HIS A 125 37.10 -14.55 6.76
C HIS A 125 37.20 -15.51 5.57
N LEU A 126 36.53 -15.20 4.46
CA LEU A 126 36.63 -15.93 3.21
C LEU A 126 38.03 -15.82 2.62
N GLU A 127 38.60 -14.61 2.53
CA GLU A 127 39.98 -14.40 2.08
C GLU A 127 41.02 -15.11 2.98
N ARG A 128 40.77 -15.15 4.29
CA ARG A 128 41.64 -15.90 5.22
C ARG A 128 41.54 -17.39 5.00
N PHE A 129 40.34 -17.92 4.81
CA PHE A 129 40.12 -19.32 4.44
C PHE A 129 40.77 -19.65 3.09
N GLU A 130 40.70 -18.76 2.11
CA GLU A 130 41.37 -18.87 0.81
C GLU A 130 42.90 -18.91 0.92
N LYS A 131 43.48 -18.22 1.90
CA LYS A 131 44.93 -18.33 2.19
C LYS A 131 45.24 -19.63 2.94
N GLU A 132 44.43 -19.96 3.94
CA GLU A 132 44.63 -21.11 4.81
C GLU A 132 43.28 -21.69 5.26
N ASP A 133 42.96 -22.91 4.86
CA ASP A 133 41.70 -23.63 5.14
C ASP A 133 41.68 -24.30 6.52
N SER A 134 42.41 -23.72 7.49
CA SER A 134 42.52 -24.23 8.86
C SER A 134 41.16 -24.36 9.54
N GLU A 135 41.08 -25.26 10.52
CA GLU A 135 39.87 -25.45 11.34
C GLU A 135 39.38 -24.12 11.95
N LYS A 136 40.32 -23.27 12.40
CA LYS A 136 40.02 -21.94 12.92
C LYS A 136 39.31 -21.05 11.90
N ASN A 137 39.80 -20.98 10.67
CA ASN A 137 39.21 -20.14 9.61
C ASN A 137 37.85 -20.71 9.14
N ARG A 138 37.70 -22.05 9.12
CA ARG A 138 36.41 -22.70 8.88
C ARG A 138 35.37 -22.37 9.94
N ILE A 139 35.74 -22.49 11.22
CA ILE A 139 34.83 -22.18 12.34
C ILE A 139 34.37 -20.73 12.26
N LYS A 140 35.25 -19.80 11.89
CA LYS A 140 34.88 -18.38 11.70
C LYS A 140 33.83 -18.17 10.62
N LEU A 141 33.96 -18.85 9.48
CA LEU A 141 32.93 -18.81 8.43
C LEU A 141 31.61 -19.45 8.86
N ILE A 142 31.66 -20.53 9.65
CA ILE A 142 30.45 -21.16 10.20
C ILE A 142 29.75 -20.21 11.19
N GLU A 143 30.51 -19.54 12.06
CA GLU A 143 29.98 -18.52 12.98
C GLU A 143 29.30 -17.38 12.22
N ASP A 144 29.90 -16.91 11.12
CA ASP A 144 29.30 -15.84 10.32
C ASP A 144 28.03 -16.29 9.61
N LEU A 145 28.02 -17.49 9.02
CA LEU A 145 26.82 -18.05 8.37
C LEU A 145 25.69 -18.31 9.38
N ASN A 146 26.03 -18.70 10.61
CA ASN A 146 25.05 -18.82 11.69
C ASN A 146 24.43 -17.48 12.05
N LEU A 147 25.24 -16.41 12.09
CA LEU A 147 24.74 -15.06 12.32
C LEU A 147 23.90 -14.56 11.13
N LEU A 148 24.35 -14.83 9.90
CA LEU A 148 23.62 -14.45 8.69
C LEU A 148 22.28 -15.19 8.56
N ALA A 149 22.14 -16.40 9.11
CA ALA A 149 20.88 -17.14 9.09
C ALA A 149 19.72 -16.36 9.76
N ASP A 150 20.01 -15.35 10.57
CA ASP A 150 19.01 -14.43 11.13
C ASP A 150 18.27 -13.61 10.05
N VAL A 151 18.82 -13.53 8.83
CA VAL A 151 18.17 -12.93 7.64
C VAL A 151 16.81 -13.55 7.33
N ASP A 152 16.56 -14.79 7.78
CA ASP A 152 15.27 -15.43 7.66
C ASP A 152 14.14 -14.55 8.22
N LYS A 153 14.35 -13.89 9.38
CA LYS A 153 13.35 -12.97 9.95
C LYS A 153 13.08 -11.77 9.06
N HIS A 154 14.13 -11.20 8.46
CA HIS A 154 14.01 -10.08 7.53
C HIS A 154 13.13 -10.48 6.33
N TYR A 155 13.46 -11.61 5.70
CA TYR A 155 12.71 -12.13 4.56
C TYR A 155 11.29 -12.53 4.95
N THR A 156 11.08 -13.21 6.07
CA THR A 156 9.73 -13.58 6.54
C THR A 156 8.86 -12.35 6.79
N ARG A 157 9.39 -11.26 7.36
CA ARG A 157 8.61 -10.02 7.48
C ARG A 157 8.30 -9.41 6.12
N LYS A 158 9.26 -9.35 5.21
CA LYS A 158 9.04 -8.86 3.84
C LYS A 158 7.95 -9.69 3.13
N GLU A 159 8.05 -11.01 3.21
CA GLU A 159 7.16 -11.98 2.58
C GLU A 159 5.74 -12.00 3.14
N ASN A 160 5.59 -11.87 4.47
CA ASN A 160 4.29 -12.02 5.12
C ASN A 160 3.62 -10.70 5.50
N LEU A 161 4.39 -9.61 5.56
CA LEU A 161 3.86 -8.29 5.94
C LEU A 161 3.95 -7.26 4.82
N LEU A 162 4.87 -7.37 3.87
CA LEU A 162 5.00 -6.37 2.80
C LEU A 162 4.38 -6.85 1.48
N PHE A 163 4.73 -8.06 1.04
CA PHE A 163 4.22 -8.61 -0.23
C PHE A 163 2.69 -8.71 -0.29
N PRO A 164 1.96 -9.16 0.75
CA PRO A 164 0.51 -9.31 0.66
C PRO A 164 -0.21 -7.97 0.45
N TYR A 165 0.38 -6.84 0.86
CA TYR A 165 -0.17 -5.53 0.55
C TYR A 165 0.12 -5.11 -0.89
N LEU A 166 1.35 -5.31 -1.38
CA LEU A 166 1.68 -5.05 -2.79
C LEU A 166 0.80 -5.86 -3.76
N GLU A 167 0.54 -7.12 -3.41
CA GLU A 167 -0.30 -8.03 -4.19
C GLU A 167 -1.77 -7.56 -4.24
N LYS A 168 -2.32 -6.98 -3.15
CA LYS A 168 -3.65 -6.35 -3.18
C LYS A 168 -3.76 -5.24 -4.22
N TYR A 169 -2.66 -4.56 -4.53
CA TYR A 169 -2.59 -3.51 -5.55
C TYR A 169 -2.20 -4.04 -6.94
N GLY A 170 -2.19 -5.36 -7.15
CA GLY A 170 -1.94 -5.97 -8.46
C GLY A 170 -0.46 -6.20 -8.78
N ILE A 171 0.45 -6.02 -7.81
CA ILE A 171 1.89 -6.19 -8.01
C ILE A 171 2.28 -7.60 -7.58
N TYR A 172 2.16 -8.57 -8.50
CA TYR A 172 2.45 -9.98 -8.23
C TYR A 172 3.81 -10.44 -8.74
N GLY A 173 4.25 -9.94 -9.89
CA GLY A 173 5.53 -10.35 -10.52
C GLY A 173 6.72 -10.11 -9.60
N PRO A 174 6.99 -8.85 -9.17
CA PRO A 174 8.12 -8.54 -8.30
C PRO A 174 8.12 -9.30 -6.96
N THR A 175 6.96 -9.48 -6.32
CA THR A 175 6.86 -10.17 -5.01
C THR A 175 7.20 -11.65 -5.13
N GLN A 176 6.66 -12.34 -6.13
CA GLN A 176 6.93 -13.76 -6.39
C GLN A 176 8.39 -14.00 -6.78
N VAL A 177 8.96 -13.12 -7.61
CA VAL A 177 10.36 -13.21 -8.02
C VAL A 177 11.29 -13.04 -6.82
N MET A 178 11.06 -12.04 -5.98
CA MET A 178 11.89 -11.81 -4.80
C MET A 178 11.79 -12.96 -3.80
N TRP A 179 10.59 -13.49 -3.55
CA TRP A 179 10.42 -14.67 -2.69
C TRP A 179 11.26 -15.85 -3.18
N GLY A 180 11.21 -16.17 -4.49
CA GLY A 180 12.00 -17.26 -5.05
C GLY A 180 13.51 -17.06 -4.87
N VAL A 181 14.00 -15.82 -4.92
CA VAL A 181 15.40 -15.50 -4.64
C VAL A 181 15.71 -15.62 -3.15
N ASP A 182 14.81 -15.19 -2.26
CA ASP A 182 14.96 -15.34 -0.79
C ASP A 182 15.12 -16.82 -0.41
N ASP A 183 14.29 -17.71 -0.99
CA ASP A 183 14.40 -19.16 -0.80
C ASP A 183 15.73 -19.71 -1.33
N GLY A 184 16.18 -19.21 -2.48
CA GLY A 184 17.50 -19.54 -3.03
C GLY A 184 18.64 -19.15 -2.09
N ILE A 185 18.57 -17.96 -1.49
CA ILE A 185 19.56 -17.47 -0.52
C ILE A 185 19.55 -18.32 0.75
N ARG A 186 18.37 -18.62 1.32
CA ARG A 186 18.23 -19.51 2.50
C ARG A 186 18.88 -20.87 2.24
N ALA A 187 18.57 -21.48 1.09
CA ALA A 187 19.14 -22.76 0.68
C ALA A 187 20.67 -22.67 0.50
N ALA A 188 21.17 -21.58 -0.10
CA ALA A 188 22.59 -21.36 -0.29
C ALA A 188 23.35 -21.18 1.03
N ILE A 189 22.80 -20.45 2.00
CA ILE A 189 23.37 -20.29 3.35
C ILE A 189 23.51 -21.67 4.02
N LYS A 190 22.43 -22.46 4.00
CA LYS A 190 22.43 -23.83 4.54
C LYS A 190 23.47 -24.72 3.85
N GLY A 191 23.50 -24.72 2.52
CA GLY A 191 24.45 -25.52 1.75
C GLY A 191 25.91 -25.11 1.97
N ALA A 192 26.21 -23.81 2.06
CA ALA A 192 27.55 -23.31 2.37
C ALA A 192 28.00 -23.76 3.77
N LYS A 193 27.09 -23.69 4.76
CA LYS A 193 27.35 -24.16 6.13
C LYS A 193 27.61 -25.66 6.18
N GLU A 194 26.81 -26.47 5.48
CA GLU A 194 26.99 -27.92 5.41
C GLU A 194 28.35 -28.31 4.82
N LYS A 195 28.79 -27.64 3.74
CA LYS A 195 30.13 -27.83 3.14
C LYS A 195 31.26 -27.46 4.11
N LEU A 196 31.07 -26.42 4.91
CA LEU A 196 32.03 -26.02 5.92
C LEU A 196 32.07 -26.97 7.11
N VAL A 197 30.94 -27.55 7.53
CA VAL A 197 30.87 -28.53 8.64
C VAL A 197 31.47 -29.87 8.21
N HIS A 198 31.05 -30.38 7.06
CA HIS A 198 31.51 -31.65 6.47
C HIS A 198 32.65 -31.44 5.47
N TYR A 199 33.60 -30.58 5.83
CA TYR A 199 34.69 -30.23 4.93
C TYR A 199 35.57 -31.43 4.61
N ASN A 200 35.82 -31.63 3.32
CA ASN A 200 36.58 -32.75 2.77
C ASN A 200 37.90 -32.31 2.09
N GLY A 201 38.32 -31.05 2.30
CA GLY A 201 39.50 -30.47 1.63
C GLY A 201 39.18 -29.74 0.31
N ASP A 202 37.94 -29.77 -0.18
CA ASP A 202 37.55 -29.01 -1.39
C ASP A 202 37.33 -27.53 -1.09
N LYS A 203 38.46 -26.83 -0.98
CA LYS A 203 38.53 -25.40 -0.73
C LYS A 203 37.79 -24.56 -1.78
N LYS A 204 37.87 -24.95 -3.06
CA LYS A 204 37.24 -24.20 -4.16
C LYS A 204 35.71 -24.28 -4.07
N ALA A 205 35.17 -25.45 -3.75
CA ALA A 205 33.72 -25.62 -3.59
C ALA A 205 33.14 -24.85 -2.40
N VAL A 206 33.90 -24.74 -1.29
CA VAL A 206 33.53 -23.89 -0.15
C VAL A 206 33.59 -22.42 -0.54
N HIS A 207 34.69 -21.98 -1.16
CA HIS A 207 34.85 -20.60 -1.57
C HIS A 207 33.70 -20.15 -2.48
N ALA A 208 33.41 -20.93 -3.53
CA ALA A 208 32.33 -20.63 -4.46
C ALA A 208 30.96 -20.54 -3.77
N ALA A 209 30.68 -21.42 -2.80
CA ALA A 209 29.42 -21.42 -2.08
C ALA A 209 29.26 -20.18 -1.17
N VAL A 210 30.30 -19.83 -0.40
CA VAL A 210 30.25 -18.65 0.48
C VAL A 210 30.23 -17.36 -0.35
N TYR A 211 31.03 -17.29 -1.41
CA TYR A 211 31.01 -16.14 -2.32
C TYR A 211 29.64 -15.95 -2.98
N PHE A 212 28.99 -17.03 -3.40
CA PHE A 212 27.63 -16.98 -3.93
C PHE A 212 26.64 -16.41 -2.92
N VAL A 213 26.70 -16.84 -1.65
CA VAL A 213 25.87 -16.29 -0.57
C VAL A 213 26.10 -14.79 -0.41
N ILE A 214 27.36 -14.34 -0.34
CA ILE A 214 27.71 -12.92 -0.21
C ILE A 214 27.11 -12.12 -1.38
N ARG A 215 27.32 -12.59 -2.61
CA ARG A 215 26.85 -11.92 -3.82
C ARG A 215 25.33 -11.83 -3.89
N GLU A 216 24.63 -12.95 -3.77
CA GLU A 216 23.15 -12.97 -3.90
C GLU A 216 22.48 -12.16 -2.80
N THR A 217 22.98 -12.24 -1.56
CA THR A 217 22.42 -11.46 -0.44
C THR A 217 22.66 -9.96 -0.65
N SER A 218 23.84 -9.57 -1.15
CA SER A 218 24.13 -8.17 -1.51
C SER A 218 23.25 -7.68 -2.67
N GLU A 219 23.01 -8.54 -3.66
CA GLU A 219 22.09 -8.23 -4.76
C GLU A 219 20.63 -8.10 -4.28
N MET A 220 20.21 -8.89 -3.28
CA MET A 220 18.89 -8.75 -2.68
C MET A 220 18.74 -7.42 -1.96
N ILE A 221 19.73 -7.00 -1.16
CA ILE A 221 19.73 -5.68 -0.51
C ILE A 221 19.56 -4.57 -1.56
N TYR A 222 20.28 -4.65 -2.67
CA TYR A 222 20.14 -3.67 -3.75
C TYR A 222 18.72 -3.66 -4.33
N LYS A 223 18.16 -4.84 -4.65
CA LYS A 223 16.80 -4.97 -5.18
C LYS A 223 15.76 -4.43 -4.19
N GLU A 224 15.94 -4.68 -2.91
CA GLU A 224 15.07 -4.18 -1.86
C GLU A 224 15.10 -2.65 -1.79
N GLU A 225 16.29 -2.06 -1.66
CA GLU A 225 16.42 -0.62 -1.44
C GLU A 225 16.10 0.23 -2.68
N ASN A 226 16.38 -0.30 -3.87
CA ASN A 226 16.25 0.46 -5.13
C ASN A 226 15.00 0.11 -5.93
N ILE A 227 14.34 -1.01 -5.64
CA ILE A 227 13.17 -1.47 -6.40
C ILE A 227 11.97 -1.68 -5.46
N LEU A 228 12.09 -2.61 -4.50
CA LEU A 228 10.95 -2.99 -3.67
C LEU A 228 10.46 -1.88 -2.74
N PHE A 229 11.37 -1.26 -1.97
CA PHE A 229 10.99 -0.24 -0.99
C PHE A 229 10.46 1.02 -1.67
N PRO A 230 11.08 1.56 -2.75
CA PRO A 230 10.49 2.67 -3.48
C PRO A 230 9.11 2.35 -4.05
N MET A 231 8.92 1.15 -4.60
CA MET A 231 7.63 0.68 -5.10
C MET A 231 6.58 0.59 -3.98
N ALA A 232 6.96 0.04 -2.83
CA ALA A 232 6.07 -0.06 -1.68
C ALA A 232 5.70 1.32 -1.13
N LEU A 233 6.65 2.23 -1.00
CA LEU A 233 6.39 3.60 -0.54
C LEU A 233 5.44 4.37 -1.46
N GLN A 234 5.47 4.09 -2.76
CA GLN A 234 4.56 4.71 -3.74
C GLN A 234 3.17 4.05 -3.77
N THR A 235 3.04 2.83 -3.26
CA THR A 235 1.84 2.01 -3.40
C THR A 235 1.02 1.93 -2.10
N LEU A 236 1.70 1.69 -0.97
CA LEU A 236 1.05 1.47 0.32
C LEU A 236 0.64 2.77 0.99
N THR A 237 -0.51 2.73 1.64
CA THR A 237 -1.04 3.83 2.44
C THR A 237 -0.40 3.89 3.83
N GLU A 238 -0.48 5.05 4.48
CA GLU A 238 0.02 5.27 5.84
C GLU A 238 -0.59 4.29 6.87
N ASP A 239 -1.89 3.99 6.77
CA ASP A 239 -2.56 3.04 7.66
C ASP A 239 -2.09 1.59 7.45
N GLU A 240 -1.74 1.22 6.22
CA GLU A 240 -1.11 -0.08 5.94
C GLU A 240 0.30 -0.14 6.53
N TRP A 241 1.07 0.94 6.45
CA TRP A 241 2.38 1.04 7.11
C TRP A 241 2.27 0.93 8.64
N ILE A 242 1.24 1.49 9.26
CA ILE A 242 0.99 1.34 10.71
C ILE A 242 0.74 -0.12 11.06
N LYS A 243 -0.07 -0.83 10.25
CA LYS A 243 -0.33 -2.26 10.47
C LYS A 243 0.93 -3.10 10.31
N ILE A 244 1.71 -2.85 9.26
CA ILE A 244 2.99 -3.52 9.03
C ILE A 244 3.97 -3.25 10.19
N ALA A 245 3.99 -2.03 10.72
CA ALA A 245 4.82 -1.69 11.86
C ALA A 245 4.41 -2.45 13.13
N HIS A 246 3.10 -2.61 13.36
CA HIS A 246 2.55 -3.34 14.51
C HIS A 246 2.78 -4.84 14.40
N ASP A 247 2.42 -5.44 13.27
CA ASP A 247 2.51 -6.89 13.03
C ASP A 247 3.97 -7.37 12.90
N GLY A 248 4.92 -6.44 12.67
CA GLY A 248 6.35 -6.72 12.57
C GLY A 248 6.99 -7.24 13.85
N GLU A 249 6.46 -6.88 15.03
CA GLU A 249 7.00 -7.33 16.31
C GLU A 249 6.84 -8.84 16.53
N ASP A 250 5.79 -9.45 15.99
CA ASP A 250 5.47 -10.88 16.18
C ASP A 250 6.47 -11.82 15.50
N ILE A 251 7.10 -11.37 14.40
CA ILE A 251 8.11 -12.14 13.66
C ILE A 251 9.52 -11.90 14.22
N GLY A 252 9.78 -10.70 14.73
CA GLY A 252 11.07 -10.28 15.28
C GLY A 252 12.03 -9.69 14.23
N TYR A 253 13.24 -9.34 14.68
CA TYR A 253 14.21 -8.55 13.90
C TYR A 253 15.53 -9.26 13.62
N CYS A 254 16.14 -8.90 12.49
CA CYS A 254 17.40 -9.45 11.97
C CYS A 254 18.56 -8.49 12.25
N LEU A 255 19.48 -8.86 13.14
CA LEU A 255 20.70 -8.10 13.50
C LEU A 255 20.52 -6.68 14.09
N ALA A 256 19.39 -5.99 13.83
CA ALA A 256 19.08 -4.66 14.32
C ALA A 256 17.58 -4.54 14.63
N ALA A 257 17.23 -3.92 15.76
CA ALA A 257 15.84 -3.66 16.16
C ALA A 257 15.39 -2.23 15.78
N PRO A 258 14.08 -1.94 15.75
CA PRO A 258 13.57 -0.59 15.52
C PRO A 258 14.10 0.39 16.56
N THR A 259 14.43 1.60 16.12
CA THR A 259 14.96 2.68 16.97
C THR A 259 13.86 3.62 17.52
N GLY A 260 12.61 3.17 17.51
CA GLY A 260 11.45 3.92 18.01
C GLY A 260 10.12 3.34 17.55
N VAL A 261 9.02 3.92 18.03
CA VAL A 261 7.66 3.64 17.53
C VAL A 261 7.30 4.76 16.57
N TRP A 262 7.01 4.41 15.32
CA TRP A 262 6.58 5.40 14.34
C TRP A 262 5.15 5.83 14.59
N LYS A 263 4.96 7.15 14.64
CA LYS A 263 3.67 7.81 14.77
C LYS A 263 3.61 8.87 13.68
N PRO A 264 2.85 8.65 12.60
CA PRO A 264 2.76 9.65 11.54
C PRO A 264 2.13 10.94 12.06
N GLU A 265 2.66 12.09 11.61
CA GLU A 265 2.06 13.41 11.86
C GLU A 265 0.79 13.54 11.01
N ARG A 266 -0.36 13.15 11.56
CA ARG A 266 -1.65 13.29 10.88
C ARG A 266 -2.05 14.78 10.80
N ALA A 267 -1.84 15.39 9.63
CA ALA A 267 -2.61 16.55 9.20
C ALA A 267 -4.00 16.08 8.73
N GLU A 268 -5.05 16.82 9.10
CA GLU A 268 -6.45 16.48 8.84
C GLU A 268 -6.74 15.99 7.41
N MET A 269 -7.47 14.88 7.33
CA MET A 269 -7.77 14.04 6.16
C MET A 269 -8.28 14.80 4.93
N LYS A 270 -7.69 14.52 3.76
CA LYS A 270 -8.36 14.65 2.45
C LYS A 270 -8.84 13.28 1.96
N ALA A 271 -10.16 13.13 1.95
CA ALA A 271 -10.88 11.93 1.51
C ALA A 271 -10.75 11.68 -0.01
N ALA A 272 -10.08 10.59 -0.39
CA ALA A 272 -10.22 10.01 -1.74
C ALA A 272 -9.85 8.52 -1.88
N ALA A 273 -9.19 7.86 -0.92
CA ALA A 273 -8.55 6.55 -1.16
C ALA A 273 -9.16 5.34 -0.43
N MET A 274 -10.43 5.37 -0.02
CA MET A 274 -11.11 4.24 0.67
C MET A 274 -12.12 3.49 -0.21
N SER A 275 -11.99 3.47 -1.54
CA SER A 275 -13.07 2.92 -2.40
C SER A 275 -13.08 1.39 -2.57
N ASP A 276 -11.98 0.66 -2.30
CA ASP A 276 -11.87 -0.76 -2.67
C ASP A 276 -11.79 -1.70 -1.45
N GLY A 277 -12.96 -2.16 -1.00
CA GLY A 277 -13.15 -3.13 0.08
C GLY A 277 -14.64 -3.39 0.38
N PHE A 278 -14.95 -4.53 1.02
CA PHE A 278 -16.31 -4.87 1.48
C PHE A 278 -16.45 -4.68 2.99
N ILE A 279 -17.54 -4.03 3.39
CA ILE A 279 -18.00 -3.85 4.77
C ILE A 279 -18.94 -5.01 5.10
N LYS A 280 -18.53 -5.87 6.04
CA LYS A 280 -19.36 -6.94 6.61
C LYS A 280 -20.15 -6.40 7.79
N MET A 281 -21.47 -6.43 7.68
CA MET A 281 -22.42 -6.14 8.75
C MET A 281 -23.09 -7.44 9.18
N GLU A 282 -23.78 -7.44 10.32
CA GLU A 282 -24.49 -8.64 10.83
C GLU A 282 -25.44 -9.24 9.78
N THR A 283 -26.13 -8.38 9.03
CA THR A 283 -27.18 -8.78 8.07
C THR A 283 -26.74 -8.71 6.61
N GLY A 284 -25.46 -8.49 6.30
CA GLY A 284 -25.03 -8.38 4.90
C GLY A 284 -23.58 -7.96 4.67
N LEU A 285 -23.21 -7.90 3.38
CA LEU A 285 -21.87 -7.55 2.91
C LEU A 285 -22.00 -6.58 1.74
N LEU A 286 -21.44 -5.37 1.85
CA LEU A 286 -21.52 -4.33 0.81
C LEU A 286 -20.15 -3.68 0.59
N SER A 287 -19.79 -3.36 -0.65
CA SER A 287 -18.65 -2.46 -0.87
C SER A 287 -18.95 -1.04 -0.38
N LEU A 288 -17.92 -0.23 -0.10
CA LEU A 288 -18.15 1.17 0.29
C LEU A 288 -18.94 1.92 -0.79
N LYS A 289 -18.63 1.68 -2.06
CA LYS A 289 -19.38 2.24 -3.20
C LYS A 289 -20.84 1.80 -3.21
N GLN A 290 -21.13 0.53 -2.91
CA GLN A 290 -22.52 0.03 -2.83
C GLN A 290 -23.27 0.66 -1.65
N LEU A 291 -22.62 0.80 -0.49
CA LEU A 291 -23.20 1.47 0.68
C LEU A 291 -23.53 2.93 0.38
N GLU A 292 -22.58 3.67 -0.22
CA GLU A 292 -22.79 5.07 -0.62
C GLU A 292 -23.92 5.19 -1.66
N LEU A 293 -23.92 4.33 -2.69
CA LEU A 293 -24.99 4.31 -3.69
C LEU A 293 -26.35 4.01 -3.05
N MET A 294 -26.44 3.02 -2.17
CA MET A 294 -27.67 2.68 -1.47
C MET A 294 -28.20 3.88 -0.69
N LEU A 295 -27.37 4.50 0.15
CA LEU A 295 -27.75 5.66 0.96
C LEU A 295 -28.13 6.88 0.12
N ASN A 296 -27.49 7.08 -1.04
CA ASN A 296 -27.81 8.17 -1.97
C ASN A 296 -29.10 7.94 -2.77
N HIS A 297 -29.59 6.71 -2.86
CA HIS A 297 -30.83 6.36 -3.57
C HIS A 297 -32.05 6.18 -2.66
N LEU A 298 -31.87 6.23 -1.34
CA LEU A 298 -32.99 6.27 -0.43
C LEU A 298 -33.88 7.49 -0.73
N PRO A 299 -35.22 7.37 -0.65
CA PRO A 299 -36.15 8.48 -0.93
C PRO A 299 -36.21 9.50 0.22
N VAL A 300 -35.10 9.66 0.95
CA VAL A 300 -34.93 10.45 2.17
C VAL A 300 -33.52 11.01 2.21
N ASP A 301 -33.37 12.18 2.82
CA ASP A 301 -32.07 12.76 3.13
C ASP A 301 -31.63 12.30 4.51
N ILE A 302 -30.36 11.92 4.62
CA ILE A 302 -29.74 11.48 5.86
C ILE A 302 -28.57 12.42 6.18
N THR A 303 -28.42 12.78 7.45
CA THR A 303 -27.21 13.36 8.02
C THR A 303 -26.88 12.59 9.30
N PHE A 304 -25.62 12.19 9.48
CA PHE A 304 -25.15 11.57 10.71
C PHE A 304 -24.16 12.49 11.42
N ILE A 305 -24.43 12.68 12.71
CA ILE A 305 -23.64 13.45 13.66
C ILE A 305 -23.13 12.45 14.70
N ASP A 306 -21.84 12.44 15.00
CA ASP A 306 -21.26 11.48 15.93
C ASP A 306 -21.49 11.85 17.41
N GLU A 307 -20.90 11.08 18.31
CA GLU A 307 -20.97 11.30 19.76
C GLU A 307 -20.40 12.66 20.21
N ASP A 308 -19.48 13.23 19.43
CA ASP A 308 -18.80 14.50 19.69
C ASP A 308 -19.52 15.70 19.05
N ASP A 309 -20.76 15.50 18.57
CA ASP A 309 -21.58 16.49 17.87
C ASP A 309 -20.97 16.98 16.55
N VAL A 310 -20.09 16.17 15.93
CA VAL A 310 -19.43 16.47 14.66
C VAL A 310 -20.19 15.81 13.51
N VAL A 311 -20.45 16.58 12.45
CA VAL A 311 -21.08 16.05 11.23
C VAL A 311 -20.10 15.12 10.52
N ARG A 312 -20.42 13.83 10.44
CA ARG A 312 -19.57 12.81 9.81
C ARG A 312 -20.02 12.40 8.43
N TYR A 313 -21.32 12.43 8.17
CA TYR A 313 -21.86 11.96 6.90
C TYR A 313 -23.14 12.70 6.53
N PHE A 314 -23.38 12.85 5.23
CA PHE A 314 -24.70 13.18 4.70
C PHE A 314 -24.90 12.51 3.33
N SER A 315 -26.12 12.08 3.02
CA SER A 315 -26.45 11.53 1.69
C SER A 315 -26.53 12.62 0.63
N HIS A 316 -26.04 12.33 -0.57
CA HIS A 316 -26.03 13.20 -1.75
C HIS A 316 -27.05 12.74 -2.81
N GLY A 317 -28.32 12.65 -2.43
CA GLY A 317 -29.41 12.31 -3.34
C GLY A 317 -29.76 13.46 -4.30
N LYS A 318 -30.18 13.13 -5.53
CA LYS A 318 -30.57 14.10 -6.58
C LYS A 318 -31.74 15.04 -6.19
N GLY A 319 -32.46 14.73 -5.11
CA GLY A 319 -33.65 15.45 -4.66
C GLY A 319 -33.53 16.14 -3.30
N ARG A 320 -32.31 16.26 -2.74
CA ARG A 320 -32.09 16.75 -1.38
C ARG A 320 -32.76 18.09 -1.09
N ILE A 321 -33.51 18.15 0.01
CA ILE A 321 -34.35 19.30 0.37
C ILE A 321 -33.49 20.45 0.92
N PHE A 322 -32.58 20.12 1.84
CA PHE A 322 -31.63 21.07 2.43
C PHE A 322 -30.22 20.83 1.91
N HIS A 323 -29.72 21.78 1.10
CA HIS A 323 -28.40 21.67 0.49
C HIS A 323 -27.30 21.62 1.57
N ARG A 324 -26.35 20.69 1.40
CA ARG A 324 -25.14 20.58 2.21
C ARG A 324 -23.93 20.57 1.29
N THR A 325 -22.87 21.27 1.69
CA THR A 325 -21.57 21.26 1.01
C THR A 325 -20.63 20.31 1.72
N LYS A 326 -19.67 19.69 1.02
CA LYS A 326 -18.64 18.83 1.64
C LYS A 326 -17.87 19.52 2.79
N ALA A 327 -17.77 20.85 2.77
CA ALA A 327 -17.17 21.65 3.83
C ALA A 327 -17.89 21.58 5.20
N VAL A 328 -19.07 20.95 5.29
CA VAL A 328 -19.77 20.72 6.56
C VAL A 328 -19.23 19.50 7.32
N ILE A 329 -18.60 18.56 6.61
CA ILE A 329 -17.99 17.37 7.24
C ILE A 329 -16.86 17.83 8.15
N GLY A 330 -16.83 17.33 9.39
CA GLY A 330 -15.85 17.72 10.40
C GLY A 330 -16.22 18.99 11.19
N ARG A 331 -17.31 19.69 10.82
CA ARG A 331 -17.82 20.81 11.63
C ARG A 331 -18.77 20.30 12.71
N THR A 332 -18.74 20.97 13.85
CA THR A 332 -19.74 20.73 14.90
C THR A 332 -21.12 21.23 14.45
N VAL A 333 -22.18 20.54 14.85
CA VAL A 333 -23.55 20.81 14.43
C VAL A 333 -24.04 22.21 14.85
N GLN A 334 -23.54 22.74 15.98
CA GLN A 334 -23.85 24.08 16.48
C GLN A 334 -23.41 25.15 15.47
N ASN A 335 -22.25 24.94 14.85
CA ASN A 335 -21.68 25.83 13.84
C ASN A 335 -22.37 25.72 12.46
N CYS A 336 -23.34 24.80 12.32
CA CYS A 336 -24.08 24.56 11.08
C CYS A 336 -25.49 25.18 11.09
N HIS A 337 -25.90 25.80 12.21
CA HIS A 337 -27.22 26.39 12.41
C HIS A 337 -27.13 27.89 12.75
N PRO A 338 -28.16 28.70 12.38
CA PRO A 338 -28.22 30.10 12.81
C PRO A 338 -28.30 30.24 14.34
N PRO A 339 -27.78 31.35 14.93
CA PRO A 339 -27.76 31.55 16.39
C PRO A 339 -29.14 31.46 17.06
N LYS A 340 -30.21 31.79 16.34
CA LYS A 340 -31.59 31.75 16.86
C LYS A 340 -32.13 30.34 17.09
N SER A 341 -31.52 29.32 16.48
CA SER A 341 -31.98 27.91 16.56
C SER A 341 -30.95 26.97 17.17
N VAL A 342 -29.73 27.44 17.47
CA VAL A 342 -28.65 26.60 17.99
C VAL A 342 -28.98 25.98 19.34
N HIS A 343 -29.64 26.74 20.23
CA HIS A 343 -30.02 26.28 21.57
C HIS A 343 -31.01 25.12 21.54
N VAL A 344 -31.93 25.10 20.56
CA VAL A 344 -32.88 23.98 20.39
C VAL A 344 -32.15 22.70 19.99
N VAL A 345 -31.11 22.82 19.16
CA VAL A 345 -30.27 21.69 18.75
C VAL A 345 -29.40 21.19 19.91
N GLU A 346 -28.81 22.11 20.69
CA GLU A 346 -28.01 21.77 21.86
C GLU A 346 -28.85 21.06 22.94
N ASP A 347 -30.05 21.54 23.21
CA ASP A 347 -30.96 20.91 24.17
C ASP A 347 -31.36 19.51 23.70
N LEU A 348 -31.66 19.32 22.41
CA LEU A 348 -31.99 18.02 21.83
C LEU A 348 -30.84 17.02 21.97
N LEU A 349 -29.61 17.41 21.61
CA LEU A 349 -28.43 16.55 21.69
C LEU A 349 -28.11 16.19 23.15
N ARG A 350 -28.28 17.14 24.07
CA ARG A 350 -28.14 16.88 25.51
C ARG A 350 -29.14 15.83 25.97
N ASP A 351 -30.42 15.97 25.59
CA ASP A 351 -31.47 15.03 25.97
C ASP A 351 -31.20 13.62 25.39
N PHE A 352 -30.70 13.54 24.15
CA PHE A 352 -30.29 12.28 23.54
C PHE A 352 -29.09 11.64 24.26
N LYS A 353 -28.04 12.41 24.54
CA LYS A 353 -26.86 11.93 25.29
C LYS A 353 -27.22 11.46 26.69
N ALA A 354 -28.14 12.16 27.37
CA ALA A 354 -28.61 11.82 28.71
C ALA A 354 -29.62 10.66 28.74
N GLY A 355 -30.08 10.16 27.58
CA GLY A 355 -31.09 9.10 27.52
C GLY A 355 -32.50 9.55 27.89
N VAL A 356 -32.77 10.87 27.88
CA VAL A 356 -34.09 11.45 28.17
C VAL A 356 -35.03 11.26 26.99
N LYS A 357 -34.49 11.28 25.77
CA LYS A 357 -35.22 11.09 24.51
C LYS A 357 -34.44 10.19 23.56
N ASP A 358 -35.17 9.49 22.70
CA ASP A 358 -34.61 8.71 21.59
C ASP A 358 -35.04 9.22 20.21
N VAL A 359 -36.13 9.98 20.14
CA VAL A 359 -36.68 10.53 18.89
C VAL A 359 -37.24 11.93 19.11
N GLU A 360 -37.11 12.80 18.10
CA GLU A 360 -37.80 14.09 18.03
C GLU A 360 -38.19 14.41 16.57
N ASP A 361 -39.43 14.87 16.36
CA ASP A 361 -40.03 15.02 15.05
C ASP A 361 -40.46 16.47 14.78
N PHE A 362 -40.20 16.94 13.56
CA PHE A 362 -40.63 18.26 13.07
C PHE A 362 -41.29 18.12 11.70
N TYR A 363 -42.27 18.96 11.42
CA TYR A 363 -42.90 19.02 10.10
C TYR A 363 -43.16 20.47 9.72
N ILE A 364 -42.74 20.84 8.51
CA ILE A 364 -42.83 22.22 8.03
C ILE A 364 -43.22 22.24 6.55
N LYS A 365 -43.97 23.27 6.16
CA LYS A 365 -44.11 23.63 4.74
C LYS A 365 -42.88 24.42 4.33
N PHE A 366 -42.15 23.93 3.35
CA PHE A 366 -40.96 24.58 2.82
C PHE A 366 -41.05 24.65 1.30
N ARG A 367 -41.27 25.86 0.78
CA ARG A 367 -41.57 26.10 -0.64
C ARG A 367 -42.82 25.31 -1.07
N ASP A 368 -42.67 24.48 -2.09
CA ASP A 368 -43.69 23.61 -2.69
C ASP A 368 -43.71 22.20 -2.09
N LYS A 369 -43.04 21.98 -0.94
CA LYS A 369 -42.93 20.68 -0.29
C LYS A 369 -43.43 20.70 1.15
N TYR A 370 -44.05 19.61 1.58
CA TYR A 370 -44.30 19.30 2.98
C TYR A 370 -43.20 18.38 3.51
N VAL A 371 -42.33 18.95 4.34
CA VAL A 371 -41.10 18.32 4.80
C VAL A 371 -41.32 17.75 6.19
N TYR A 372 -41.03 16.46 6.34
CA TYR A 372 -40.98 15.76 7.62
C TYR A 372 -39.52 15.51 7.98
N ILE A 373 -39.11 16.00 9.15
CA ILE A 373 -37.74 15.93 9.69
C ILE A 373 -37.82 15.13 10.98
N ARG A 374 -36.92 14.16 11.16
CA ARG A 374 -36.84 13.36 12.37
C ARG A 374 -35.40 13.28 12.84
N TYR A 375 -35.22 13.30 14.14
CA TYR A 375 -33.93 13.06 14.77
C TYR A 375 -34.01 11.80 15.61
N PHE A 376 -32.99 10.95 15.52
CA PHE A 376 -32.90 9.72 16.31
C PHE A 376 -31.59 9.71 17.10
N ALA A 377 -31.65 9.32 18.37
CA ALA A 377 -30.48 8.94 19.13
C ALA A 377 -30.02 7.55 18.65
N VAL A 378 -28.84 7.49 18.04
CA VAL A 378 -28.22 6.23 17.62
C VAL A 378 -27.48 5.65 18.82
N ARG A 379 -27.81 4.41 19.19
CA ARG A 379 -27.19 3.71 20.32
C ARG A 379 -26.72 2.33 19.90
N ASP A 380 -25.67 1.85 20.55
CA ASP A 380 -25.22 0.47 20.39
C ASP A 380 -26.09 -0.53 21.19
N GLU A 381 -25.76 -1.81 21.10
CA GLU A 381 -26.45 -2.90 21.79
C GLU A 381 -26.42 -2.76 23.33
N ALA A 382 -25.42 -2.06 23.87
CA ALA A 382 -25.30 -1.76 25.29
C ALA A 382 -26.06 -0.48 25.71
N GLY A 383 -26.76 0.18 24.77
CA GLY A 383 -27.48 1.44 24.99
C GLY A 383 -26.57 2.67 25.04
N LYS A 384 -25.28 2.53 24.74
CA LYS A 384 -24.35 3.66 24.69
C LYS A 384 -24.68 4.54 23.48
N TYR A 385 -24.79 5.84 23.72
CA TYR A 385 -25.00 6.82 22.66
C TYR A 385 -23.79 6.85 21.70
N GLY A 386 -24.05 6.63 20.43
CA GLY A 386 -23.06 6.65 19.34
C GLY A 386 -23.28 7.77 18.31
N GLY A 387 -24.29 8.63 18.51
CA GLY A 387 -24.52 9.78 17.65
C GLY A 387 -26.00 10.11 17.43
N THR A 388 -26.26 11.09 16.56
CA THR A 388 -27.60 11.50 16.13
C THR A 388 -27.75 11.31 14.62
N LEU A 389 -28.87 10.70 14.23
CA LEU A 389 -29.29 10.57 12.84
C LEU A 389 -30.40 11.59 12.55
N GLU A 390 -30.14 12.53 11.65
CA GLU A 390 -31.16 13.40 11.05
C GLU A 390 -31.70 12.72 9.79
N PHE A 391 -33.02 12.60 9.72
CA PHE A 391 -33.79 12.09 8.60
C PHE A 391 -34.67 13.20 8.06
N THR A 392 -34.75 13.38 6.75
CA THR A 392 -35.65 14.36 6.13
C THR A 392 -36.33 13.79 4.89
N GLN A 393 -37.64 13.98 4.75
CA GLN A 393 -38.42 13.48 3.62
C GLN A 393 -39.50 14.47 3.16
N ASN A 394 -39.73 14.57 1.85
CA ASN A 394 -40.92 15.21 1.31
C ASN A 394 -42.08 14.20 1.36
N ILE A 395 -43.07 14.46 2.20
CA ILE A 395 -44.20 13.56 2.41
C ILE A 395 -45.43 13.92 1.57
N ASP A 396 -45.42 15.03 0.80
CA ASP A 396 -46.53 15.39 -0.08
C ASP A 396 -46.91 14.26 -1.06
N PRO A 397 -45.97 13.61 -1.78
CA PRO A 397 -46.33 12.52 -2.69
C PRO A 397 -46.89 11.30 -1.95
N ILE A 398 -46.47 11.07 -0.70
CA ILE A 398 -46.96 9.97 0.12
C ILE A 398 -48.40 10.25 0.57
N GLN A 399 -48.69 11.48 1.00
CA GLN A 399 -50.05 11.89 1.39
C GLN A 399 -51.04 11.87 0.22
N ALA A 400 -50.55 11.98 -1.02
CA ALA A 400 -51.37 11.91 -2.23
C ALA A 400 -51.75 10.48 -2.66
N ILE A 401 -51.12 9.44 -2.08
CA ILE A 401 -51.45 8.04 -2.40
C ILE A 401 -52.87 7.73 -1.93
N GLN A 402 -53.66 7.11 -2.79
CA GLN A 402 -55.03 6.67 -2.53
C GLN A 402 -55.25 5.25 -3.07
N GLY A 403 -56.13 4.48 -2.44
CA GLY A 403 -56.42 3.10 -2.84
C GLY A 403 -55.23 2.17 -2.65
N GLU A 404 -55.07 1.18 -3.54
CA GLU A 404 -54.01 0.17 -3.47
C GLU A 404 -53.39 -0.08 -4.85
N LYS A 405 -52.06 -0.25 -4.92
CA LYS A 405 -51.34 -0.69 -6.12
C LYS A 405 -50.57 -1.97 -5.79
N ARG A 406 -51.10 -3.13 -6.22
CA ARG A 406 -50.57 -4.48 -5.87
C ARG A 406 -49.76 -5.17 -6.98
N ILE A 407 -49.79 -4.63 -8.20
CA ILE A 407 -49.09 -5.18 -9.37
C ILE A 407 -48.42 -4.06 -10.18
N LEU A 408 -47.37 -4.43 -10.92
CA LEU A 408 -46.66 -3.52 -11.82
C LEU A 408 -47.62 -3.00 -12.89
N SER A 409 -47.54 -1.70 -13.17
CA SER A 409 -48.31 -1.00 -14.21
C SER A 409 -47.43 -0.71 -15.41
#